data_AF-A0A8I1SFQ8-F1
#
_entry.id   AF-A0A8I1SFQ8-F1
#
_cell.length_a   1.000
_cell.length_b   1.000
_cell.length_c   1.000
_cell.angle_alpha   90.00
_cell.angle_beta   90.00
_cell.angle_gamma   90.00
#
_symmetry.space_group_name_H-M   'P 1'
#
loop_
_entity.id
_entity.type
_entity.pdbx_description
1 polymer ?
#
loop_
_entity_poly.entity_id
_entity_poly.type
_entity_poly.pdbx_seq_one_letter_code
_entity_poly.pdbx_strand_id
1 'polypeptide(L)'
;MKNVTVSVPDEVYRRARIRAAESGSSVSALVTGYLRSLSSDDESEFARLRELQRRVSAEVHRFTATGRLTRDEVHDRAALR
;
A
#
# COMPACT_ATOMS: atom_id res chain seq x y z
N MET A 1 24.42 18.88 -0.08
CA MET A 1 23.75 17.69 -0.65
C MET A 1 24.77 16.87 -1.40
N LYS A 2 24.68 15.53 -1.38
CA LYS A 2 25.50 14.67 -2.23
C LYS A 2 24.71 14.35 -3.51
N ASN A 3 25.39 14.31 -4.66
CA ASN A 3 24.77 13.97 -5.93
C ASN A 3 24.93 12.48 -6.20
N VAL A 4 23.86 11.85 -6.70
CA VAL A 4 23.86 10.45 -7.14
C VAL A 4 23.49 10.43 -8.61
N THR A 5 24.33 9.79 -9.43
CA THR A 5 24.05 9.56 -10.85
C THR A 5 23.60 8.13 -11.03
N VAL A 6 22.42 7.95 -11.63
CA VAL A 6 21.81 6.63 -11.85
C VAL A 6 21.32 6.57 -13.30
N SER A 7 21.67 5.50 -13.99
CA SER A 7 21.13 5.19 -15.32
C SER A 7 19.80 4.47 -15.15
N VAL A 8 18.75 5.01 -15.76
CA VAL A 8 17.41 4.41 -15.78
C VAL A 8 16.94 4.27 -17.23
N PRO A 9 16.12 3.24 -17.54
CA PRO A 9 15.46 3.18 -18.83
C PRO A 9 14.57 4.41 -19.06
N ASP A 10 14.51 4.90 -20.30
CA ASP A 10 13.76 6.11 -20.67
C ASP A 10 12.29 6.06 -20.27
N GLU A 11 11.65 4.90 -20.41
CA GLU A 11 10.24 4.71 -20.02
C GLU A 11 10.04 4.90 -18.51
N VAL A 12 10.99 4.41 -17.70
CA VAL A 12 10.94 4.57 -16.23
C VAL A 12 11.09 6.05 -15.87
N TYR A 13 12.03 6.75 -16.51
CA TYR A 13 12.22 8.19 -16.30
C TYR A 13 10.97 8.99 -16.68
N ARG A 14 10.35 8.66 -17.83
CA ARG A 14 9.13 9.32 -18.31
C ARG A 14 7.96 9.13 -17.35
N ARG A 15 7.73 7.88 -16.91
CA ARG A 15 6.67 7.55 -15.94
C ARG A 15 6.89 8.24 -14.60
N ALA A 16 8.14 8.27 -14.10
CA ALA A 16 8.50 8.95 -12.87
C ALA A 16 8.25 10.47 -12.96
N ARG A 17 8.57 11.10 -14.10
CA ARG A 17 8.29 12.52 -14.34
C ARG A 17 6.80 12.84 -14.31
N ILE A 18 5.97 12.02 -14.95
CA ILE A 18 4.51 12.20 -14.95
C ILE A 18 3.98 12.12 -13.52
N ARG A 19 4.35 11.06 -12.80
CA ARG A 19 3.95 10.84 -11.39
C ARG A 19 4.36 11.99 -10.47
N ALA A 20 5.58 12.51 -10.67
CA ALA A 20 6.10 13.64 -9.90
C ALA A 20 5.28 14.90 -10.17
N ALA A 21 4.99 15.21 -11.43
CA ALA A 21 4.20 16.37 -11.82
C ALA A 21 2.76 16.30 -11.28
N GLU A 22 2.10 15.15 -11.37
CA GLU A 22 0.76 14.92 -10.79
C GLU A 22 0.72 15.18 -9.28
N SER A 23 1.82 14.90 -8.60
CA SER A 23 1.92 15.03 -7.14
C SER A 23 2.51 16.39 -6.70
N GLY A 24 2.70 17.34 -7.63
CA GLY A 24 3.31 18.65 -7.35
C GLY A 24 4.76 18.55 -6.84
N SER A 25 5.48 17.49 -7.23
CA SER A 25 6.81 17.15 -6.72
C SER A 25 7.83 16.98 -7.85
N SER A 26 9.08 16.66 -7.50
CA SER A 26 10.16 16.39 -8.44
C SER A 26 10.60 14.93 -8.40
N VAL A 27 11.21 14.45 -9.48
CA VAL A 27 11.79 13.10 -9.52
C VAL A 27 12.86 12.94 -8.42
N SER A 28 13.67 13.97 -8.16
CA SER A 28 14.66 13.96 -7.08
C SER A 28 14.02 13.83 -5.70
N ALA A 29 12.84 14.44 -5.47
CA ALA A 29 12.09 14.31 -4.23
C ALA A 29 11.50 12.89 -4.06
N LEU A 30 11.01 12.28 -5.15
CA LEU A 30 10.57 10.88 -5.14
C LEU A 30 11.73 9.92 -4.80
N VAL A 31 12.88 10.10 -5.44
CA VAL A 31 14.09 9.30 -5.16
C VAL A 31 14.55 9.47 -3.72
N THR A 32 14.54 10.71 -3.20
CA THR A 32 14.90 10.98 -1.80
C THR A 32 13.93 10.30 -0.84
N GLY A 33 12.62 10.36 -1.12
CA GLY A 33 11.60 9.69 -0.33
C GLY A 33 11.78 8.17 -0.30
N TYR A 34 12.07 7.57 -1.45
CA TYR A 34 12.33 6.14 -1.57
C TYR A 34 13.62 5.71 -0.86
N LEU A 35 14.72 6.44 -1.05
CA LEU A 35 15.96 6.16 -0.31
C LEU A 35 15.76 6.29 1.20
N ARG A 36 14.95 7.26 1.64
CA ARG A 36 14.59 7.41 3.05
C ARG A 36 13.74 6.24 3.55
N SER A 37 12.77 5.75 2.78
CA SER A 37 11.98 4.57 3.18
C SER A 37 12.88 3.32 3.31
N LEU A 38 13.83 3.13 2.39
CA LEU A 38 14.83 2.06 2.49
C LEU A 38 15.75 2.20 3.71
N SER A 39 16.01 3.43 4.15
CA SER A 39 16.86 3.74 5.31
C SER A 39 16.12 3.71 6.64
N SER A 40 14.78 3.76 6.62
CA SER A 40 13.95 3.93 7.82
C SER A 40 13.52 2.60 8.46
N ASP A 41 14.25 1.52 8.21
CA ASP A 41 13.87 0.16 8.55
C ASP A 41 12.53 -0.24 7.92
N ASP A 42 12.57 -1.03 6.85
CA ASP A 42 11.43 -1.85 6.38
C ASP A 42 10.79 -2.67 7.53
N GLU A 43 11.48 -2.82 8.66
CA GLU A 43 10.92 -3.35 9.89
C GLU A 43 9.82 -2.47 10.50
N SER A 44 9.88 -1.15 10.45
CA SER A 44 8.98 -0.29 11.25
C SER A 44 7.55 -0.21 10.70
N GLU A 45 7.38 0.06 9.41
CA GLU A 45 6.06 0.14 8.79
C GLU A 45 5.46 -1.26 8.58
N PHE A 46 6.28 -2.24 8.19
CA PHE A 46 5.82 -3.62 8.10
C PHE A 46 5.52 -4.20 9.48
N ALA A 47 6.29 -3.90 10.54
CA ALA A 47 5.93 -4.28 11.92
C ALA A 47 4.66 -3.58 12.37
N ARG A 48 4.47 -2.29 12.06
CA ARG A 48 3.23 -1.56 12.36
C ARG A 48 2.02 -2.20 11.68
N LEU A 49 2.14 -2.56 10.40
CA LEU A 49 1.08 -3.24 9.65
C LEU A 49 0.82 -4.66 10.19
N ARG A 50 1.88 -5.41 10.55
CA ARG A 50 1.76 -6.72 11.23
C ARG A 50 1.07 -6.63 12.58
N GLU A 51 1.38 -5.61 13.37
CA GLU A 51 0.76 -5.34 14.68
C GLU A 51 -0.73 -5.00 14.51
N LEU A 52 -1.05 -4.17 13.51
CA LEU A 52 -2.43 -3.83 13.17
C LEU A 52 -3.21 -5.07 12.73
N GLN A 53 -2.63 -5.91 11.87
CA GLN A 53 -3.24 -7.17 11.43
C GLN A 53 -3.49 -8.10 12.63
N ARG A 54 -2.50 -8.26 13.53
CA ARG A 54 -2.66 -9.08 14.74
C ARG A 54 -3.81 -8.58 15.62
N ARG A 55 -3.92 -7.27 15.81
CA ARG A 55 -4.99 -6.65 16.61
C ARG A 55 -6.37 -6.91 16.00
N VAL A 56 -6.54 -6.60 14.71
CA VAL A 56 -7.81 -6.82 13.99
C VAL A 56 -8.19 -8.29 13.96
N SER A 57 -7.21 -9.20 13.79
CA SER A 57 -7.47 -10.63 13.78
C SER A 57 -7.85 -11.17 15.16
N ALA A 58 -7.30 -10.58 16.24
CA ALA A 58 -7.64 -10.95 17.62
C ALA A 58 -9.07 -10.55 18.02
N GLU A 59 -9.63 -9.52 17.39
CA GLU A 59 -11.04 -9.14 17.54
C GLU A 59 -12.00 -10.17 16.92
N VAL A 60 -11.50 -11.05 16.03
CA VAL A 60 -12.29 -12.13 15.45
C VAL A 60 -12.32 -13.33 16.41
N HIS A 61 -13.28 -13.31 17.34
CA HIS A 61 -13.43 -14.37 18.35
C HIS A 61 -14.00 -15.69 17.81
N ARG A 62 -14.71 -15.67 16.68
CA ARG A 62 -15.31 -16.86 16.08
C ARG A 62 -15.45 -16.69 14.57
N PHE A 63 -14.71 -17.48 13.81
CA PHE A 63 -14.84 -17.57 12.36
C PHE A 63 -15.43 -18.93 12.00
N THR A 64 -16.71 -18.97 11.58
CA THR A 64 -17.35 -20.21 11.11
C THR A 64 -17.67 -20.09 9.64
N ALA A 65 -17.10 -20.99 8.83
CA ALA A 65 -17.39 -21.05 7.39
C ALA A 65 -18.88 -21.33 7.12
N THR A 66 -19.58 -21.99 8.06
CA THR A 66 -21.01 -22.29 8.02
C THR A 66 -21.90 -21.05 8.20
N GLY A 67 -21.37 -19.94 8.71
CA GLY A 67 -22.08 -18.65 8.80
C GLY A 67 -21.95 -17.79 7.55
N ARG A 68 -21.33 -18.31 6.47
CA ARG A 68 -21.28 -17.62 5.18
C ARG A 68 -22.66 -17.65 4.57
N LEU A 69 -23.17 -16.47 4.21
CA LEU A 69 -24.34 -16.34 3.37
C LEU A 69 -24.09 -17.14 2.09
N THR A 70 -25.04 -17.99 1.75
CA THR A 70 -25.13 -18.63 0.45
C THR A 70 -25.28 -17.56 -0.63
N ARG A 71 -24.96 -17.93 -1.87
CA ARG A 71 -25.04 -17.00 -3.01
C ARG A 71 -26.40 -16.31 -3.08
N ASP A 72 -27.47 -17.06 -2.83
CA ASP A 72 -28.84 -16.56 -2.91
C ASP A 72 -29.15 -15.57 -1.77
N GLU A 73 -28.73 -15.88 -0.54
CA GLU A 73 -28.87 -14.96 0.61
C GLU A 73 -28.09 -13.65 0.46
N VAL A 74 -26.98 -13.65 -0.30
CA VAL A 74 -26.25 -12.42 -0.66
C VAL A 74 -27.05 -11.54 -1.61
N HIS A 75 -27.77 -12.14 -2.56
CA HIS A 75 -28.57 -11.42 -3.54
C HIS A 75 -29.84 -10.81 -2.91
N ASP A 76 -30.47 -11.50 -1.96
CA ASP A 76 -31.66 -11.00 -1.25
C ASP A 76 -31.34 -9.79 -0.36
N ARG A 77 -30.13 -9.70 0.19
CA ARG A 77 -29.71 -8.56 1.02
C ARG A 77 -29.60 -7.25 0.22
N ALA A 78 -29.34 -7.32 -1.08
CA ALA A 78 -29.30 -6.15 -1.96
C ALA A 78 -30.71 -5.64 -2.30
N ALA A 79 -31.76 -6.42 -2.06
CA ALA A 79 -33.16 -6.06 -2.32
C ALA A 79 -33.81 -5.24 -1.18
N LEU A 80 -33.13 -5.04 -0.04
CA LEU A 80 -33.59 -4.22 1.10
C LEU A 80 -33.04 -2.78 1.07
N ARG A 81 -32.94 -2.16 -0.11
CA ARG A 81 -32.53 -0.75 -0.24
C ARG A 81 -33.71 0.16 -0.58
#